data_AF-A0A933TY38-F1
#
_entry.id   AF-A0A933TY38-F1
#
_cell.length_a   1.000
_cell.length_b   1.000
_cell.length_c   1.000
_cell.angle_alpha   90.00
_cell.angle_beta   90.00
_cell.angle_gamma   90.00
#
_symmetry.space_group_name_H-M   'P 1'
#
loop_
_entity.id
_entity.type
_entity.pdbx_description
1 polymer ?
#
loop_
_entity_poly.entity_id
_entity_poly.type
_entity_poly.pdbx_seq_one_letter_code
_entity_poly.pdbx_strand_id
1 'polypeptide(L)'
;DAVVERFSARGLVGVGVYHPKPPRAVADEFVTEAARRLGWRGALAVDADWSALRAVWLDGHEREATSITLLLDRSGRVRWVHPGPELHASEAPEHAQCARDLADLERAIAVLLDDRP
;
A
#
# COMPACT_ATOMS: atom_id res chain seq x y z
N ASP A 1 -3.85 10.21 2.56
CA ASP A 1 -4.51 9.02 1.97
C ASP A 1 -5.88 8.86 2.58
N ALA A 2 -6.93 8.84 1.75
CA ALA A 2 -8.31 8.86 2.22
C ALA A 2 -8.74 7.56 2.92
N VAL A 3 -8.16 6.40 2.55
CA VAL A 3 -8.48 5.12 3.18
C VAL A 3 -7.90 5.06 4.59
N VAL A 4 -6.62 5.39 4.72
CA VAL A 4 -5.95 5.40 6.03
C VAL A 4 -6.65 6.37 6.98
N GLU A 5 -6.95 7.58 6.51
CA GLU A 5 -7.68 8.58 7.29
C GLU A 5 -9.04 8.04 7.78
N ARG A 6 -9.83 7.46 6.87
CA ARG A 6 -11.17 6.92 7.15
C ARG A 6 -11.18 5.81 8.20
N PHE A 7 -10.20 4.91 8.19
CA PHE A 7 -10.21 3.71 9.05
C PHE A 7 -9.22 3.79 10.23
N SER A 8 -8.38 4.82 10.31
CA SER A 8 -7.38 4.99 11.39
C SER A 8 -7.99 4.95 12.79
N ALA A 9 -9.10 5.66 13.00
CA ALA A 9 -9.82 5.69 14.28
C ALA A 9 -10.39 4.32 14.70
N ARG A 10 -10.52 3.38 13.76
CA ARG A 10 -10.96 1.99 14.03
C ARG A 10 -9.79 1.03 14.23
N GLY A 11 -8.55 1.50 14.08
CA GLY A 11 -7.34 0.72 14.32
C GLY A 11 -6.56 0.33 13.06
N LEU A 12 -6.91 0.86 11.87
CA LEU A 12 -6.08 0.67 10.69
C LEU A 12 -4.78 1.49 10.80
N VAL A 13 -3.64 0.87 10.50
CA VAL A 13 -2.36 1.55 10.36
C VAL A 13 -1.92 1.46 8.90
N GLY A 14 -1.70 2.61 8.27
CA GLY A 14 -1.11 2.69 6.93
C GLY A 14 0.39 2.88 6.99
N VAL A 15 1.14 2.06 6.25
CA VAL A 15 2.59 2.18 6.05
C VAL A 15 2.88 2.32 4.57
N GLY A 16 3.44 3.47 4.17
CA GLY A 16 3.95 3.67 2.82
C GLY A 16 5.39 3.18 2.75
N VAL A 17 5.72 2.35 1.77
CA VAL A 17 7.09 1.84 1.57
C VAL A 17 7.68 2.44 0.31
N TYR A 18 8.71 3.25 0.47
CA TYR A 18 9.46 3.81 -0.64
C TYR A 18 10.63 2.91 -1.00
N HIS A 19 10.69 2.46 -2.25
CA HIS A 19 11.86 1.79 -2.82
C HIS A 19 12.40 2.63 -3.99
N PRO A 20 13.68 3.06 -3.95
CA PRO A 20 14.25 3.85 -5.03
C PRO A 20 14.50 3.00 -6.27
N LYS A 21 14.28 3.57 -7.46
CA LYS A 21 14.53 2.91 -8.74
C LYS A 21 15.66 3.66 -9.47
N PRO A 22 16.84 3.07 -9.72
CA PRO A 22 17.33 1.76 -9.21
C PRO A 22 17.61 1.76 -7.69
N PRO A 23 17.82 0.58 -7.06
CA PRO A 23 18.19 0.46 -5.64
C PRO A 23 19.40 1.31 -5.28
N ARG A 24 19.30 2.07 -4.19
CA ARG A 24 20.34 3.00 -3.71
C ARG A 24 19.98 3.54 -2.33
N ALA A 25 20.98 4.03 -1.59
CA ALA A 25 20.71 4.86 -0.42
C ALA A 25 19.95 6.14 -0.82
N VAL A 26 19.01 6.55 0.01
CA VAL A 26 18.25 7.80 -0.13
C VAL A 26 18.17 8.49 1.22
N ALA A 27 18.16 9.82 1.21
CA ALA A 27 17.99 10.60 2.43
C ALA A 27 16.52 10.60 2.87
N ASP A 28 16.27 10.53 4.17
CA ASP A 28 14.92 10.50 4.74
C ASP A 28 14.13 11.77 4.40
N GLU A 29 14.80 12.91 4.27
CA GLU A 29 14.17 14.18 3.90
C GLU A 29 13.58 14.13 2.49
N PHE A 30 14.28 13.46 1.55
CA PHE A 30 13.79 13.30 0.19
C PHE A 30 12.50 12.47 0.17
N VAL A 31 12.49 11.35 0.89
CA VAL A 31 11.33 10.45 0.96
C VAL A 31 10.15 11.12 1.66
N THR A 32 10.41 11.78 2.79
CA THR A 32 9.39 12.49 3.56
C THR A 32 8.76 13.63 2.75
N GLU A 33 9.56 14.43 2.05
CA GLU A 33 9.05 15.52 1.21
C GLU A 33 8.25 14.98 0.00
N ALA A 34 8.71 13.90 -0.63
CA ALA A 34 7.96 13.24 -1.70
C ALA A 34 6.60 12.71 -1.21
N ALA A 35 6.59 12.02 -0.07
CA ALA A 35 5.36 11.50 0.54
C ALA A 35 4.39 12.64 0.89
N ARG A 36 4.89 13.74 1.45
CA ARG A 36 4.08 14.93 1.76
C ARG A 36 3.44 15.54 0.51
N ARG A 37 4.18 15.64 -0.60
CA ARG A 37 3.66 16.14 -1.89
C ARG A 37 2.56 15.24 -2.46
N LEU A 38 2.64 13.93 -2.21
CA LEU A 38 1.62 12.96 -2.59
C LEU A 38 0.44 12.89 -1.59
N GLY A 39 0.44 13.71 -0.53
CA GLY A 39 -0.62 13.73 0.47
C GLY A 39 -0.61 12.51 1.41
N TRP A 40 0.51 11.79 1.49
CA TRP A 40 0.68 10.72 2.47
C TRP A 40 0.98 11.31 3.85
N ARG A 41 0.31 10.78 4.88
CA ARG A 41 0.43 11.22 6.28
C ARG A 41 0.64 10.07 7.26
N GLY A 42 0.66 8.83 6.76
CA GLY A 42 0.87 7.63 7.58
C GLY A 42 2.34 7.38 7.88
N ALA A 43 2.64 6.24 8.50
CA ALA A 43 4.02 5.80 8.69
C ALA A 43 4.71 5.60 7.32
N LEU A 44 6.03 5.78 7.30
CA LEU A 44 6.85 5.60 6.11
C LEU A 44 8.01 4.67 6.43
N ALA A 45 8.35 3.82 5.48
CA ALA A 45 9.54 2.99 5.50
C ALA A 45 10.31 3.13 4.18
N VAL A 46 11.62 2.90 4.23
CA VAL A 46 12.50 2.91 3.06
C VAL A 46 13.05 1.51 2.85
N ASP A 47 12.77 0.93 1.69
CA ASP A 47 13.32 -0.34 1.21
C ASP A 47 14.36 -0.04 0.12
N ALA A 48 15.55 0.41 0.56
CA ALA A 48 16.57 0.98 -0.30
C ALA A 48 17.19 -0.03 -1.28
N ASP A 49 17.30 -1.30 -0.87
CA ASP A 49 17.91 -2.40 -1.62
C ASP A 49 16.90 -3.37 -2.25
N TRP A 50 15.60 -3.10 -2.06
CA TRP A 50 14.47 -3.93 -2.49
C TRP A 50 14.37 -5.27 -1.78
N SER A 51 15.08 -5.49 -0.68
CA SER A 51 15.05 -6.76 0.04
C SER A 51 13.65 -7.12 0.53
N ALA A 52 12.90 -6.13 1.05
CA ALA A 52 11.52 -6.36 1.49
C ALA A 52 10.60 -6.65 0.29
N LEU A 53 10.66 -5.82 -0.76
CA LEU A 53 9.86 -6.01 -1.97
C LEU A 53 10.11 -7.36 -2.65
N ARG A 54 11.37 -7.82 -2.67
CA ARG A 54 11.74 -9.13 -3.21
C ARG A 54 11.12 -10.26 -2.42
N ALA A 55 11.31 -10.25 -1.10
CA ALA A 55 10.83 -11.30 -0.21
C ALA A 55 9.29 -11.46 -0.24
N VAL A 56 8.55 -10.35 -0.39
CA VAL A 56 7.08 -10.39 -0.31
C VAL A 56 6.38 -10.44 -1.66
N TRP A 57 7.06 -10.14 -2.77
CA TRP A 57 6.39 -9.96 -4.06
C TRP A 57 7.13 -10.50 -5.29
N LEU A 58 8.41 -10.13 -5.46
CA LEU A 58 9.12 -10.36 -6.73
C LEU A 58 9.79 -11.74 -6.82
N ASP A 59 10.27 -12.30 -5.71
CA ASP A 59 11.03 -13.55 -5.78
C ASP A 59 10.11 -14.72 -6.15
N GLY A 60 10.53 -15.53 -7.12
CA GLY A 60 9.83 -16.73 -7.58
C GLY A 60 8.72 -16.52 -8.62
N HIS A 61 8.43 -15.27 -9.04
CA HIS A 61 7.33 -14.98 -9.98
C HIS A 61 7.65 -13.80 -10.91
N GLU A 62 7.18 -13.87 -12.16
CA GLU A 62 7.13 -12.67 -13.02
C GLU A 62 6.01 -11.73 -12.54
N ARG A 63 6.33 -10.44 -12.39
CA ARG A 63 5.41 -9.41 -11.88
C ARG A 63 5.42 -8.20 -12.80
N GLU A 64 4.23 -7.68 -13.09
CA GLU A 64 4.04 -6.54 -13.98
C GLU A 64 4.26 -5.19 -13.28
N ALA A 65 4.17 -5.16 -11.95
CA ALA A 65 4.30 -3.94 -11.15
C ALA A 65 5.10 -4.15 -9.85
N THR A 66 5.65 -3.04 -9.37
CA THR A 66 6.37 -2.91 -8.09
C THR A 66 5.60 -2.06 -7.08
N SER A 67 4.55 -1.37 -7.50
CA SER A 67 3.62 -0.60 -6.67
C SER A 67 2.43 -1.45 -6.24
N ILE A 68 2.67 -2.31 -5.26
CA ILE A 68 1.65 -3.21 -4.70
C ILE A 68 1.03 -2.65 -3.41
N THR A 69 -0.12 -3.21 -3.04
CA THR A 69 -0.74 -2.99 -1.73
C THR A 69 -1.05 -4.31 -1.07
N LEU A 70 -0.68 -4.47 0.20
CA LEU A 70 -0.98 -5.65 1.01
C LEU A 70 -1.80 -5.24 2.23
N LEU A 71 -2.86 -5.97 2.53
CA LEU A 71 -3.61 -5.85 3.79
C LEU A 71 -3.24 -6.99 4.71
N LEU A 72 -2.77 -6.66 5.91
CA LEU A 72 -2.41 -7.61 6.95
C LEU A 72 -3.46 -7.60 8.06
N ASP A 73 -3.77 -8.76 8.63
CA ASP A 73 -4.52 -8.81 9.90
C ASP A 73 -3.60 -8.60 11.12
N ARG A 74 -4.19 -8.60 12.32
CA ARG A 74 -3.48 -8.39 13.59
C ARG A 74 -2.40 -9.44 13.89
N SER A 75 -2.47 -10.62 13.27
CA SER A 75 -1.47 -11.68 13.40
C SER A 75 -0.36 -11.57 12.35
N GLY A 76 -0.39 -10.54 11.51
CA GLY A 76 0.58 -10.31 10.44
C GLY A 76 0.34 -11.18 9.19
N ARG A 77 -0.85 -11.78 9.05
CA ARG A 77 -1.18 -12.59 7.86
C ARG A 77 -1.76 -11.72 6.77
N VAL A 78 -1.35 -11.96 5.52
CA VAL A 78 -1.94 -11.31 4.34
C VAL A 78 -3.37 -11.78 4.16
N ARG A 79 -4.29 -10.82 4.05
CA ARG A 79 -5.74 -11.05 3.86
C ARG A 79 -6.26 -10.50 2.55
N TRP A 80 -5.52 -9.58 1.93
CA TRP A 80 -5.86 -9.01 0.64
C TRP A 80 -4.59 -8.49 -0.05
N VAL A 81 -4.58 -8.55 -1.39
CA VAL A 81 -3.43 -8.18 -2.24
C VAL A 81 -3.91 -7.40 -3.45
N HIS A 82 -3.33 -6.21 -3.67
CA HIS A 82 -3.37 -5.51 -4.95
C HIS A 82 -2.06 -5.73 -5.70
N PRO A 83 -2.08 -6.28 -6.92
CA PRO A 83 -0.86 -6.50 -7.69
C PRO A 83 -0.28 -5.22 -8.30
N GLY A 84 -0.99 -4.08 -8.23
CA GLY A 84 -0.58 -2.82 -8.84
C GLY A 84 -1.05 -2.66 -10.29
N PRO A 85 -0.59 -1.62 -11.00
CA PRO A 85 0.28 -0.56 -10.50
C PRO A 85 -0.47 0.56 -9.77
N GLU A 86 -1.77 0.70 -10.00
CA GLU A 86 -2.56 1.85 -9.58
C GLU A 86 -3.77 1.42 -8.76
N LEU A 87 -4.03 2.13 -7.65
CA LEU A 87 -5.13 1.88 -6.74
C LEU A 87 -5.70 3.21 -6.26
N HIS A 88 -6.80 3.65 -6.87
CA HIS A 88 -7.41 4.94 -6.56
C HIS A 88 -8.87 4.95 -6.98
N ALA A 89 -9.64 5.87 -6.40
CA ALA A 89 -11.00 6.15 -6.86
C ALA A 89 -10.92 6.82 -8.25
N SER A 90 -11.88 6.50 -9.11
CA SER A 90 -12.04 7.16 -10.40
C SER A 90 -13.44 6.91 -10.94
N GLU A 91 -13.99 7.90 -11.65
CA GLU A 91 -15.21 7.76 -12.45
C GLU A 91 -14.90 7.49 -13.94
N ALA A 92 -13.64 7.61 -14.33
CA ALA A 92 -13.20 7.40 -15.70
C ALA A 92 -13.23 5.91 -16.07
N PRO A 93 -13.87 5.49 -17.19
CA PRO A 93 -14.00 4.08 -17.55
C PRO A 93 -12.67 3.32 -17.65
N GLU A 94 -11.61 3.97 -18.11
CA GLU A 94 -10.25 3.42 -18.20
C GLU A 94 -9.64 3.05 -16.83
N HIS A 95 -10.11 3.67 -15.75
CA HIS A 95 -9.68 3.40 -14.37
C HIS A 95 -10.76 2.67 -13.56
N ALA A 96 -11.78 2.11 -14.21
CA ALA A 96 -12.87 1.42 -13.53
C ALA A 96 -12.36 0.22 -12.69
N GLN A 97 -11.26 -0.41 -13.11
CA GLN A 97 -10.64 -1.48 -12.32
C GLN A 97 -10.04 -0.94 -11.01
N CYS A 98 -9.31 0.19 -11.06
CA CYS A 98 -8.73 0.82 -9.88
C CYS A 98 -9.80 1.18 -8.85
N ALA A 99 -10.93 1.72 -9.30
CA ALA A 99 -12.06 2.04 -8.42
C ALA A 99 -12.69 0.79 -7.79
N ARG A 100 -12.82 -0.31 -8.56
CA ARG A 100 -13.31 -1.60 -8.05
C ARG A 100 -12.37 -2.19 -7.00
N ASP A 101 -11.07 -2.20 -7.26
CA ASP A 101 -10.06 -2.75 -6.35
C ASP A 101 -9.98 -1.94 -5.06
N LEU A 102 -10.11 -0.61 -5.14
CA LEU A 102 -10.17 0.25 -3.96
C LEU A 102 -11.41 -0.06 -3.11
N ALA A 103 -12.58 -0.22 -3.74
CA ALA A 103 -13.79 -0.59 -3.02
C ALA A 103 -13.71 -1.98 -2.38
N ASP A 104 -13.02 -2.93 -3.02
CA ASP A 104 -12.76 -4.25 -2.45
C ASP A 104 -11.81 -4.19 -1.25
N LEU A 105 -10.73 -3.39 -1.32
CA LEU A 105 -9.86 -3.10 -0.19
C LEU A 105 -10.64 -2.50 0.99
N GLU A 106 -11.47 -1.48 0.75
CA GLU A 106 -12.28 -0.86 1.81
C GLU A 106 -13.22 -1.87 2.48
N ARG A 107 -13.83 -2.77 1.70
CA ARG A 107 -14.65 -3.87 2.24
C ARG A 107 -13.82 -4.84 3.08
N ALA A 108 -12.65 -5.26 2.59
CA ALA A 108 -11.76 -6.16 3.31
C ALA A 108 -11.28 -5.55 4.64
N ILE A 109 -10.92 -4.27 4.64
CA ILE A 109 -10.58 -3.51 5.86
C ILE A 109 -11.76 -3.51 6.84
N ALA A 110 -12.97 -3.18 6.38
CA ALA A 110 -14.13 -3.14 7.24
C ALA A 110 -14.40 -4.49 7.92
N VAL A 111 -14.34 -5.59 7.16
CA VAL A 111 -14.49 -6.95 7.70
C VAL A 111 -13.48 -7.24 8.79
N LEU A 112 -12.19 -6.98 8.56
CA LEU A 112 -11.14 -7.25 9.55
C LEU A 112 -11.26 -6.38 10.82
N LEU A 113 -11.78 -5.16 10.68
CA LEU A 113 -11.97 -4.25 11.81
C LEU A 113 -13.26 -4.52 12.60
N ASP A 114 -14.22 -5.24 12.02
CA ASP A 114 -15.45 -5.66 12.69
C ASP A 114 -15.32 -7.05 13.34
N ASP A 115 -14.45 -7.91 12.81
CA ASP A 115 -14.12 -9.24 13.34
C ASP A 115 -13.20 -9.17 14.58
N ARG A 116 -13.46 -8.21 15.48
CA ARG A 116 -12.67 -8.03 16.70
C ARG A 116 -12.97 -9.19 17.66
N PRO A 117 -11.94 -9.93 18.14
CA PRO A 117 -12.12 -10.87 19.24
C PRO A 117 -12.57 -10.17 20.53
#